data_AF-N8X859-F1
#
_entry.id   AF-N8X859-F1
#
_cell.length_a   1.000
_cell.length_b   1.000
_cell.length_c   1.000
_cell.angle_alpha   90.00
_cell.angle_beta   90.00
_cell.angle_gamma   90.00
#
_symmetry.space_group_name_H-M   'P 1'
#
loop_
_entity.id
_entity.type
_entity.pdbx_description
1 polymer ?
#
loop_
_entity_poly.entity_id
_entity_poly.type
_entity_poly.pdbx_seq_one_letter_code
_entity_poly.pdbx_strand_id
1 'polypeptide(L)'
;MLQMIQILFPSIALIGLGFYLFQSGTLDEKFWNGAEKLNYYILFPALLFSSLANADMNMGHLHSILAMIFLIMALIVVAVYLFAKLNHTPVAQIGVYIQSLIRFNTYLGLSIATSLDNPEIKSILVNILAIAIPAVNVISILSLSPKNQLNIKAIFFSLIKNPLISSCIFGIAFNVLHIPIWSGFANLLSAFSSSSLMLGLLCVGTAIQFTTLKYYLKKSFIISLIRLLVIPLLAFIMMQLFAFDASAVIAIMIFFSIPTASSAYILTKLLNGDYQLMAATISMQTVLSVFSLALILSLLQYFYH
;
A
#
# COMPACT_ATOMS: atom_id res chain seq x y z
N MET A 1 20.41 -12.68 7.01
CA MET A 1 19.19 -13.51 7.25
C MET A 1 18.54 -13.26 8.62
N LEU A 2 19.25 -13.38 9.75
CA LEU A 2 18.66 -13.19 11.10
C LEU A 2 18.08 -11.77 11.31
N GLN A 3 18.82 -10.72 10.91
CA GLN A 3 18.35 -9.32 10.94
C GLN A 3 17.10 -9.07 10.08
N MET A 4 16.91 -9.83 9.00
CA MET A 4 15.75 -9.66 8.11
C MET A 4 14.50 -10.29 8.67
N ILE A 5 14.66 -11.44 9.32
CA ILE A 5 13.59 -12.03 10.12
C ILE A 5 13.22 -11.04 11.23
N GLN A 6 14.19 -10.40 11.90
CA GLN A 6 13.90 -9.38 12.92
C GLN A 6 13.10 -8.20 12.38
N ILE A 7 13.45 -7.68 11.18
CA ILE A 7 12.72 -6.57 10.55
C ILE A 7 11.28 -6.94 10.16
N LEU A 8 11.07 -8.15 9.63
CA LEU A 8 9.73 -8.58 9.17
C LEU A 8 8.89 -9.23 10.27
N PHE A 9 9.51 -9.74 11.34
CA PHE A 9 8.85 -10.55 12.36
C PHE A 9 7.67 -9.84 13.01
N PRO A 10 7.75 -8.58 13.47
CA PRO A 10 6.60 -7.90 14.08
C PRO A 10 5.39 -7.85 13.14
N SER A 11 5.62 -7.52 11.87
CA SER A 11 4.53 -7.43 10.88
C SER A 11 3.93 -8.79 10.57
N ILE A 12 4.78 -9.81 10.35
CA ILE A 12 4.33 -11.18 10.07
C ILE A 12 3.59 -11.76 11.27
N ALA A 13 4.09 -11.54 12.49
CA ALA A 13 3.47 -12.02 13.72
C ALA A 13 2.09 -11.38 13.93
N LEU A 14 1.94 -10.08 13.70
CA LEU A 14 0.64 -9.40 13.80
C LEU A 14 -0.35 -9.89 12.72
N ILE A 15 0.10 -10.03 11.47
CA ILE A 15 -0.74 -10.58 10.39
C ILE A 15 -1.18 -12.01 10.74
N GLY A 16 -0.24 -12.85 11.20
CA GLY A 16 -0.51 -14.23 11.61
C GLY A 16 -1.47 -14.32 12.79
N LEU A 17 -1.32 -13.43 13.78
CA LEU A 17 -2.22 -13.35 14.94
C LEU A 17 -3.63 -12.92 14.51
N GLY A 18 -3.75 -11.91 13.66
CA GLY A 18 -5.05 -11.48 13.13
C GLY A 18 -5.76 -12.59 12.36
N PHE A 19 -5.01 -13.31 11.51
CA PHE A 19 -5.51 -14.48 10.81
C PHE A 19 -5.98 -15.59 11.77
N TYR A 20 -5.19 -15.92 12.80
CA TYR A 20 -5.55 -16.93 13.80
C TYR A 20 -6.80 -16.54 14.59
N LEU A 21 -6.90 -15.30 15.05
CA LEU A 21 -8.05 -14.81 15.82
C LEU A 21 -9.34 -14.80 14.99
N PHE A 22 -9.24 -14.48 13.70
CA PHE A 22 -10.37 -14.56 12.77
C PHE A 22 -10.82 -16.01 12.54
N GLN A 23 -9.88 -16.90 12.19
CA GLN A 23 -10.20 -18.29 11.86
C GLN A 23 -10.66 -19.13 13.06
N SER A 24 -10.17 -18.83 14.27
CA SER A 24 -10.61 -19.49 15.50
C SER A 24 -12.03 -19.10 15.92
N GLY A 25 -12.61 -18.04 15.34
CA GLY A 25 -13.90 -17.51 15.76
C GLY A 25 -13.87 -16.84 17.14
N THR A 26 -12.69 -16.58 17.70
CA THR A 26 -12.53 -15.90 19.00
C THR A 26 -13.17 -14.51 18.98
N LEU A 27 -13.06 -13.83 17.84
CA LEU A 27 -13.66 -12.53 17.56
C LEU A 27 -14.59 -12.67 16.36
N ASP A 28 -15.83 -12.19 16.50
CA ASP A 28 -16.85 -12.35 15.47
C ASP A 28 -16.61 -11.43 14.26
N GLU A 29 -17.29 -11.72 13.14
CA GLU A 29 -17.17 -10.89 11.93
C GLU A 29 -17.59 -9.43 12.18
N LYS A 30 -18.51 -9.17 13.11
CA LYS A 30 -18.96 -7.82 13.44
C LYS A 30 -17.85 -7.01 14.07
N PHE A 31 -17.09 -7.60 15.00
CA PHE A 31 -15.90 -6.98 15.58
C PHE A 31 -14.91 -6.59 14.49
N TRP A 32 -14.56 -7.52 13.59
CA TRP A 32 -13.57 -7.24 12.54
C TRP A 32 -14.03 -6.17 11.57
N ASN A 33 -15.29 -6.21 11.14
CA ASN A 33 -15.88 -5.14 10.33
C ASN A 33 -15.87 -3.79 11.07
N GLY A 34 -16.10 -3.78 12.38
CA GLY A 34 -16.02 -2.59 13.23
C GLY A 34 -14.58 -2.05 13.34
N ALA A 35 -13.62 -2.92 13.58
CA ALA A 35 -12.20 -2.61 13.66
C ALA A 35 -11.67 -2.03 12.34
N GLU A 36 -12.01 -2.64 11.21
CA GLU A 36 -11.67 -2.11 9.89
C GLU A 36 -12.26 -0.73 9.64
N LYS A 37 -13.53 -0.49 10.01
CA LYS A 37 -14.16 0.84 9.86
C LYS A 37 -13.51 1.88 10.76
N LEU A 38 -13.30 1.57 12.04
CA LEU A 38 -12.59 2.46 12.97
C LEU A 38 -11.23 2.85 12.40
N ASN A 39 -10.49 1.86 11.90
CA ASN A 39 -9.19 2.09 11.30
C ASN A 39 -9.30 2.95 10.04
N TYR A 40 -10.17 2.60 9.10
CA TYR A 40 -10.31 3.29 7.81
C TYR A 40 -10.79 4.75 7.93
N TYR A 41 -11.69 5.05 8.87
CA TYR A 41 -12.31 6.37 9.00
C TYR A 41 -11.64 7.29 10.02
N ILE A 42 -10.87 6.76 10.97
CA ILE A 42 -10.30 7.56 12.07
C ILE A 42 -8.79 7.36 12.16
N LEU A 43 -8.34 6.14 12.45
CA LEU A 43 -6.93 5.91 12.83
C LEU A 43 -5.98 6.03 11.62
N PHE A 44 -6.33 5.45 10.48
CA PHE A 44 -5.52 5.51 9.27
C PHE A 44 -5.47 6.91 8.66
N PRO A 45 -6.58 7.68 8.59
CA PRO A 45 -6.53 9.11 8.27
C PRO A 45 -5.57 9.91 9.16
N ALA A 46 -5.52 9.64 10.47
CA ALA A 46 -4.57 10.31 11.38
C ALA A 46 -3.12 9.92 11.08
N LEU A 47 -2.87 8.64 10.78
CA LEU A 47 -1.57 8.14 10.33
C LEU A 47 -1.10 8.83 9.05
N LEU A 48 -1.98 8.96 8.05
CA LEU A 48 -1.66 9.60 6.78
C LEU A 48 -1.36 11.09 6.95
N PHE A 49 -2.19 11.80 7.72
CA PHE A 49 -1.95 13.21 8.03
C PHE A 49 -0.60 13.37 8.73
N SER A 50 -0.33 12.60 9.79
CA SER A 50 0.91 12.70 10.57
C SER A 50 2.13 12.42 9.71
N SER A 51 2.07 11.40 8.85
CA SER A 51 3.17 11.03 7.96
C SER A 51 3.47 12.14 6.93
N LEU A 52 2.42 12.75 6.36
CA LEU A 52 2.57 13.80 5.34
C LEU A 52 2.90 15.18 5.93
N ALA A 53 2.38 15.50 7.11
CA ALA A 53 2.69 16.75 7.80
C ALA A 53 4.16 16.84 8.21
N ASN A 54 4.80 15.70 8.51
CA ASN A 54 6.20 15.61 8.93
C ASN A 54 7.15 15.11 7.81
N ALA A 55 6.67 14.97 6.57
CA ALA A 55 7.50 14.50 5.46
C ALA A 55 8.59 15.53 5.13
N ASP A 56 9.81 15.05 4.87
CA ASP A 56 10.91 15.91 4.44
C ASP A 56 10.94 15.98 2.91
N MET A 57 10.49 17.11 2.36
CA MET A 57 10.42 17.31 0.90
C MET A 57 11.72 17.86 0.28
N ASN A 58 12.76 18.15 1.08
CA ASN A 58 13.97 18.84 0.61
C ASN A 58 15.13 17.90 0.24
N MET A 59 14.87 16.61 0.04
CA MET A 59 15.89 15.63 -0.33
C MET A 59 16.34 15.77 -1.80
N GLY A 60 17.65 15.88 -2.03
CA GLY A 60 18.26 16.14 -3.35
C GLY A 60 17.86 15.16 -4.46
N HIS A 61 17.56 13.90 -4.13
CA HIS A 61 17.16 12.88 -5.10
C HIS A 61 15.66 12.57 -5.16
N LEU A 62 14.85 13.12 -4.24
CA LEU A 62 13.44 12.74 -4.09
C LEU A 62 12.62 12.95 -5.38
N HIS A 63 12.89 14.03 -6.11
CA HIS A 63 12.22 14.31 -7.39
C HIS A 63 12.47 13.21 -8.44
N SER A 64 13.72 12.76 -8.58
CA SER A 64 14.09 11.72 -9.54
C SER A 64 13.52 10.35 -9.13
N ILE A 65 13.55 10.05 -7.83
CA ILE A 65 12.94 8.85 -7.26
C ILE A 65 11.43 8.82 -7.56
N LEU A 66 10.72 9.89 -7.24
CA LEU A 66 9.27 10.00 -7.46
C LEU A 66 8.93 9.95 -8.96
N ALA A 67 9.69 10.64 -9.81
CA ALA A 67 9.49 10.61 -11.25
C ALA A 67 9.57 9.18 -11.80
N MET A 68 10.56 8.41 -11.38
CA MET A 68 10.69 7.00 -11.77
C MET A 68 9.54 6.16 -11.23
N ILE A 69 9.16 6.34 -9.95
CA ILE A 69 8.04 5.60 -9.34
C ILE A 69 6.75 5.85 -10.10
N PHE A 70 6.41 7.11 -10.36
CA PHE A 70 5.21 7.48 -11.09
C PHE A 70 5.25 7.04 -12.56
N LEU A 71 6.43 7.02 -13.19
CA LEU A 71 6.59 6.46 -14.53
C LEU A 71 6.27 4.96 -14.55
N ILE A 72 6.81 4.17 -13.62
CA ILE A 72 6.49 2.73 -13.50
C ILE A 72 5.00 2.53 -13.26
N MET A 73 4.39 3.31 -12.37
CA MET A 73 2.95 3.25 -12.11
C MET A 73 2.12 3.57 -13.36
N ALA A 74 2.49 4.60 -14.12
CA ALA A 74 1.83 4.96 -15.36
C ALA A 74 1.94 3.83 -16.40
N LEU A 75 3.12 3.23 -16.54
CA LEU A 75 3.35 2.07 -17.43
C LEU A 75 2.47 0.88 -17.04
N ILE A 76 2.36 0.58 -15.74
CA ILE A 76 1.48 -0.49 -15.24
C ILE A 76 0.02 -0.19 -15.57
N VAL A 77 -0.45 1.04 -15.33
CA VAL A 77 -1.84 1.43 -15.63
C VAL A 77 -2.14 1.28 -17.11
N VAL A 78 -1.23 1.76 -17.98
CA VAL A 78 -1.36 1.60 -19.44
C VAL A 78 -1.37 0.12 -19.83
N ALA A 79 -0.44 -0.68 -19.30
CA ALA A 79 -0.37 -2.11 -19.58
C ALA A 79 -1.64 -2.85 -19.17
N VAL A 80 -2.23 -2.54 -18.01
CA VAL A 80 -3.49 -3.12 -17.57
C VAL A 80 -4.65 -2.73 -18.48
N TYR A 81 -4.75 -1.46 -18.91
CA TYR A 81 -5.79 -1.04 -19.84
C TYR A 81 -5.65 -1.68 -21.22
N LEU A 82 -4.41 -1.82 -21.72
CA LEU A 82 -4.13 -2.54 -22.97
C LEU A 82 -4.52 -4.01 -22.84
N PHE A 83 -4.09 -4.68 -21.77
CA PHE A 83 -4.47 -6.06 -21.47
C PHE A 83 -6.00 -6.22 -21.39
N ALA A 84 -6.68 -5.30 -20.71
CA ALA A 84 -8.13 -5.32 -20.55
C ALA A 84 -8.86 -5.16 -21.89
N LYS A 85 -8.36 -4.29 -22.77
CA LYS A 85 -8.89 -4.09 -24.12
C LYS A 85 -8.70 -5.33 -24.99
N LEU A 86 -7.51 -5.95 -24.95
CA LEU A 86 -7.18 -7.12 -25.77
C LEU A 86 -7.92 -8.40 -25.32
N ASN A 87 -8.16 -8.56 -24.03
CA ASN A 87 -8.78 -9.77 -23.47
C ASN A 87 -10.27 -9.60 -23.10
N HIS A 88 -10.90 -8.49 -23.49
CA HIS A 88 -12.30 -8.18 -23.15
C HIS A 88 -12.61 -8.33 -21.65
N THR A 89 -11.68 -7.88 -20.80
CA THR A 89 -11.80 -8.01 -19.34
C THR A 89 -13.04 -7.27 -18.83
N PRO A 90 -13.85 -7.87 -17.93
CA PRO A 90 -14.98 -7.19 -17.31
C PRO A 90 -14.56 -5.89 -16.61
N VAL A 91 -15.35 -4.82 -16.78
CA VAL A 91 -15.05 -3.49 -16.20
C VAL A 91 -14.81 -3.57 -14.69
N ALA A 92 -15.60 -4.39 -13.99
CA ALA A 92 -15.48 -4.61 -12.54
C ALA A 92 -14.12 -5.20 -12.10
N GLN A 93 -13.36 -5.83 -13.00
CA GLN A 93 -12.04 -6.43 -12.71
C GLN A 93 -10.87 -5.49 -13.06
N ILE A 94 -11.07 -4.49 -13.91
CA ILE A 94 -9.99 -3.58 -14.32
C ILE A 94 -9.43 -2.81 -13.12
N GLY A 95 -10.32 -2.25 -12.29
CA GLY A 95 -9.92 -1.55 -11.06
C GLY A 95 -9.29 -2.48 -10.02
N VAL A 96 -9.59 -3.79 -10.09
CA VAL A 96 -8.93 -4.79 -9.25
C VAL A 96 -7.50 -5.01 -9.72
N TYR A 97 -7.26 -5.19 -11.02
CA TYR A 97 -5.92 -5.35 -11.57
C TYR A 97 -5.03 -4.12 -11.33
N ILE A 98 -5.56 -2.92 -11.54
CA ILE A 98 -4.80 -1.68 -11.29
C ILE A 98 -4.38 -1.61 -9.81
N GLN A 99 -5.34 -1.71 -8.88
CA GLN A 99 -5.03 -1.67 -7.45
C GLN A 99 -4.07 -2.77 -7.02
N SER A 100 -4.23 -3.98 -7.55
CA SER A 100 -3.39 -5.12 -7.19
C SER A 100 -1.93 -4.98 -7.63
N LEU A 101 -1.65 -4.04 -8.54
CA LEU A 101 -0.32 -3.81 -9.09
C LEU A 101 0.31 -2.50 -8.62
N ILE A 102 -0.48 -1.47 -8.30
CA ILE A 102 0.05 -0.15 -7.91
C ILE A 102 -0.17 0.21 -6.44
N ARG A 103 -1.25 -0.30 -5.80
CA ARG A 103 -1.67 0.14 -4.46
C ARG A 103 -0.99 -0.72 -3.40
N PHE A 104 0.11 -0.22 -2.84
CA PHE A 104 0.93 -0.91 -1.84
C PHE A 104 0.34 -0.87 -0.42
N ASN A 105 0.64 -1.89 0.38
CA ASN A 105 0.25 -1.99 1.78
C ASN A 105 1.05 -1.01 2.66
N THR A 106 0.44 0.14 2.96
CA THR A 106 1.04 1.19 3.80
C THR A 106 1.44 0.70 5.19
N TYR A 107 0.65 -0.17 5.82
CA TYR A 107 0.96 -0.69 7.16
C TYR A 107 2.25 -1.50 7.14
N LEU A 108 2.39 -2.41 6.17
CA LEU A 108 3.60 -3.19 6.02
C LEU A 108 4.80 -2.31 5.66
N GLY A 109 4.62 -1.35 4.75
CA GLY A 109 5.68 -0.41 4.35
C GLY A 109 6.22 0.41 5.52
N LEU A 110 5.32 1.01 6.32
CA LEU A 110 5.72 1.77 7.50
C LEU A 110 6.32 0.88 8.59
N SER A 111 5.78 -0.32 8.80
CA SER A 111 6.34 -1.26 9.78
C SER A 111 7.76 -1.71 9.41
N ILE A 112 8.05 -1.90 8.12
CA ILE A 112 9.41 -2.14 7.62
C ILE A 112 10.26 -0.90 7.89
N ALA A 113 9.79 0.29 7.47
CA ALA A 113 10.53 1.54 7.65
C ALA A 113 10.90 1.82 9.12
N THR A 114 10.00 1.56 10.08
CA THR A 114 10.28 1.75 11.51
C THR A 114 11.30 0.76 12.06
N SER A 115 11.45 -0.41 11.43
CA SER A 115 12.37 -1.48 11.84
C SER A 115 13.74 -1.37 11.18
N LEU A 116 13.93 -0.45 10.22
CA LEU A 116 15.22 -0.20 9.59
C LEU A 116 16.12 0.63 10.53
N ASP A 117 17.36 0.17 10.71
CA ASP A 117 18.36 0.85 11.53
C ASP A 117 18.96 2.08 10.83
N ASN A 118 19.05 2.04 9.49
CA ASN A 118 19.62 3.15 8.72
C ASN A 118 18.59 4.30 8.59
N PRO A 119 18.87 5.49 9.16
CA PRO A 119 17.94 6.61 9.18
C PRO A 119 17.68 7.21 7.80
N GLU A 120 18.65 7.15 6.89
CA GLU A 120 18.52 7.67 5.53
C GLU A 120 17.55 6.82 4.71
N ILE A 121 17.74 5.49 4.68
CA ILE A 121 16.84 4.55 4.00
C ILE A 121 15.42 4.69 4.55
N LYS A 122 15.29 4.76 5.88
CA LYS A 122 14.02 4.97 6.57
C LYS A 122 13.34 6.25 6.11
N SER A 123 14.06 7.37 6.08
CA SER A 123 13.52 8.67 5.70
C SER A 123 13.08 8.69 4.24
N ILE A 124 13.89 8.16 3.31
CA ILE A 124 13.53 8.03 1.89
C ILE A 124 12.27 7.16 1.74
N LEU A 125 12.20 6.00 2.39
CA LEU A 125 11.06 5.10 2.28
C LEU A 125 9.77 5.73 2.83
N VAL A 126 9.83 6.41 3.99
CA VAL A 126 8.67 7.11 4.56
C VAL A 126 8.17 8.20 3.61
N ASN A 127 9.07 8.98 3.02
CA ASN A 127 8.71 10.03 2.06
C ASN A 127 8.10 9.46 0.77
N ILE A 128 8.67 8.39 0.22
CA ILE A 128 8.09 7.67 -0.93
C ILE A 128 6.67 7.22 -0.60
N LEU A 129 6.48 6.52 0.53
CA LEU A 129 5.17 6.03 0.96
C LEU A 129 4.19 7.19 1.09
N ALA A 130 4.56 8.23 1.84
CA ALA A 130 3.72 9.39 2.12
C ALA A 130 3.21 10.03 0.82
N ILE A 131 4.09 10.32 -0.13
CA ILE A 131 3.75 11.00 -1.38
C ILE A 131 3.00 10.09 -2.36
N ALA A 132 3.35 8.80 -2.42
CA ALA A 132 2.70 7.86 -3.33
C ALA A 132 1.28 7.47 -2.88
N ILE A 133 0.95 7.52 -1.57
CA ILE A 133 -0.37 7.15 -1.02
C ILE A 133 -1.53 7.93 -1.68
N PRO A 134 -1.55 9.28 -1.71
CA PRO A 134 -2.64 10.02 -2.34
C PRO A 134 -2.77 9.69 -3.83
N ALA A 135 -1.65 9.57 -4.57
CA ALA A 135 -1.68 9.21 -5.99
C ALA A 135 -2.31 7.84 -6.23
N VAL A 136 -1.91 6.80 -5.48
CA VAL A 136 -2.52 5.47 -5.63
C VAL A 136 -3.99 5.46 -5.24
N ASN A 137 -4.39 6.23 -4.23
CA ASN A 137 -5.79 6.36 -3.83
C ASN A 137 -6.65 6.94 -4.95
N VAL A 138 -6.20 8.04 -5.57
CA VAL A 138 -6.89 8.67 -6.70
C VAL A 138 -6.99 7.71 -7.88
N ILE A 139 -5.87 7.10 -8.30
CA ILE A 139 -5.86 6.15 -9.42
C ILE A 139 -6.79 4.96 -9.13
N SER A 140 -6.81 4.46 -7.89
CA SER A 140 -7.69 3.36 -7.47
C SER A 140 -9.17 3.73 -7.64
N ILE A 141 -9.59 4.90 -7.15
CA ILE A 141 -10.99 5.37 -7.27
C ILE A 141 -11.38 5.55 -8.73
N LEU A 142 -10.51 6.19 -9.52
CA LEU A 142 -10.76 6.39 -10.96
C LEU A 142 -10.88 5.06 -11.70
N SER A 143 -10.05 4.07 -11.36
CA SER A 143 -10.06 2.75 -12.01
C SER A 143 -11.31 1.91 -11.71
N LEU A 144 -11.99 2.17 -10.59
CA LEU A 144 -13.22 1.50 -10.17
C LEU A 144 -14.49 2.28 -10.54
N SER A 145 -14.34 3.56 -10.91
CA SER A 145 -15.48 4.42 -11.22
C SER A 145 -16.15 4.01 -12.55
N PRO A 146 -17.50 3.95 -12.62
CA PRO A 146 -18.21 3.56 -13.84
C PRO A 146 -17.88 4.47 -15.04
N LYS A 147 -17.44 3.87 -16.16
CA LYS A 147 -17.06 4.61 -17.38
C LYS A 147 -18.23 5.31 -18.08
N ASN A 148 -19.44 4.76 -17.98
CA ASN A 148 -20.62 5.31 -18.68
C ASN A 148 -21.26 6.52 -17.98
N GLN A 149 -20.77 6.90 -16.79
CA GLN A 149 -21.22 8.09 -16.06
C GLN A 149 -20.01 8.71 -15.36
N LEU A 150 -18.99 9.12 -16.13
CA LEU A 150 -17.91 9.98 -15.64
C LEU A 150 -18.46 11.38 -15.34
N ASN A 151 -19.34 11.47 -14.35
CA ASN A 151 -19.80 12.71 -13.81
C ASN A 151 -18.66 13.27 -12.97
N ILE A 152 -17.92 14.23 -13.55
CA ILE A 152 -16.76 14.88 -12.93
C ILE A 152 -17.13 15.40 -11.52
N LYS A 153 -18.37 15.89 -11.34
CA LYS A 153 -18.89 16.33 -10.05
C LYS A 153 -18.98 15.16 -9.05
N ALA A 154 -19.49 14.00 -9.48
CA ALA A 154 -19.59 12.81 -8.63
C ALA A 154 -18.20 12.28 -8.24
N ILE A 155 -17.25 12.27 -9.17
CA ILE A 155 -15.85 11.88 -8.91
C ILE A 155 -15.22 12.86 -7.90
N PHE A 156 -15.34 14.16 -8.13
CA PHE A 156 -14.82 15.19 -7.23
C PHE A 156 -15.37 15.05 -5.81
N PHE A 157 -16.69 14.89 -5.67
CA PHE A 157 -17.30 14.64 -4.35
C PHE A 157 -16.87 13.30 -3.74
N SER A 158 -16.63 12.27 -4.54
CA SER A 158 -16.11 10.98 -4.05
C SER A 158 -14.69 11.12 -3.50
N LEU A 159 -13.84 11.92 -4.17
CA LEU A 159 -12.47 12.21 -3.73
C LEU A 159 -12.47 13.01 -2.42
N ILE A 160 -13.24 14.09 -2.32
CA ILE A 160 -13.29 14.93 -1.11
C ILE A 160 -13.90 14.18 0.07
N LYS A 161 -14.97 13.38 -0.15
CA LYS A 161 -15.57 12.59 0.92
C LYS A 161 -14.71 11.41 1.36
N ASN A 162 -13.65 11.07 0.62
CA ASN A 162 -12.75 10.01 1.03
C ASN A 162 -11.85 10.50 2.18
N PRO A 163 -11.94 9.90 3.38
CA PRO A 163 -11.18 10.38 4.54
C PRO A 163 -9.67 10.26 4.33
N LEU A 164 -9.20 9.28 3.56
CA LEU A 164 -7.78 9.10 3.28
C LEU A 164 -7.23 10.22 2.39
N ILE A 165 -7.99 10.61 1.36
CA ILE A 165 -7.60 11.72 0.46
C ILE A 165 -7.61 13.04 1.21
N SER A 166 -8.68 13.32 1.96
CA SER A 166 -8.77 14.54 2.77
C SER A 166 -7.62 14.65 3.76
N SER A 167 -7.30 13.58 4.50
CA SER A 167 -6.15 13.58 5.40
C SER A 167 -4.82 13.81 4.69
N CYS A 168 -4.63 13.25 3.49
CA CYS A 168 -3.42 13.51 2.72
C CYS A 168 -3.31 14.98 2.30
N ILE A 169 -4.41 15.58 1.81
CA ILE A 169 -4.46 16.98 1.41
C ILE A 169 -4.14 17.89 2.60
N PHE A 170 -4.77 17.66 3.76
CA PHE A 170 -4.51 18.45 4.96
C PHE A 170 -3.07 18.26 5.49
N GLY A 171 -2.53 17.03 5.47
CA GLY A 171 -1.16 16.76 5.89
C GLY A 171 -0.15 17.50 5.00
N ILE A 172 -0.31 17.42 3.68
CA ILE A 172 0.52 18.16 2.71
C ILE A 172 0.41 19.67 2.92
N ALA A 173 -0.81 20.19 3.11
CA ALA A 173 -1.02 21.61 3.34
C ALA A 173 -0.31 22.09 4.61
N PHE A 174 -0.36 21.33 5.72
CA PHE A 174 0.36 21.65 6.94
C PHE A 174 1.88 21.66 6.75
N ASN A 175 2.41 20.69 6.00
CA ASN A 175 3.83 20.60 5.70
C ASN A 175 4.32 21.79 4.86
N VAL A 176 3.64 22.08 3.74
CA VAL A 176 4.01 23.15 2.79
C VAL A 176 3.85 24.54 3.39
N LEU A 177 2.80 24.76 4.19
CA LEU A 177 2.54 26.04 4.86
C LEU A 177 3.33 26.20 6.16
N HIS A 178 4.11 25.19 6.56
CA HIS A 178 4.85 25.15 7.82
C HIS A 178 3.96 25.46 9.05
N ILE A 179 2.71 24.97 9.04
CA ILE A 179 1.77 25.20 10.13
C ILE A 179 2.20 24.36 11.34
N PRO A 180 2.52 24.98 12.49
CA PRO A 180 2.93 24.24 13.66
C PRO A 180 1.74 23.43 14.21
N ILE A 181 1.98 22.16 14.51
CA ILE A 181 1.00 21.30 15.18
C ILE A 181 1.23 21.43 16.69
N TRP A 182 0.20 21.86 17.42
CA TRP A 182 0.26 21.90 18.88
C TRP A 182 0.61 20.53 19.46
N SER A 183 1.53 20.50 20.43
CA SER A 183 2.13 19.26 20.95
C SER A 183 1.11 18.23 21.46
N GLY A 184 0.02 18.69 22.08
CA GLY A 184 -1.06 17.79 22.53
C GLY A 184 -1.75 17.07 21.36
N PHE A 185 -1.96 17.76 20.24
CA PHE A 185 -2.53 17.15 19.03
C PHE A 185 -1.51 16.23 18.35
N ALA A 186 -0.23 16.63 18.29
CA ALA A 186 0.83 15.77 17.75
C ALA A 186 0.92 14.43 18.51
N ASN A 187 0.82 14.45 19.85
CA ASN A 187 0.81 13.24 20.67
C ASN A 187 -0.41 12.36 20.40
N LEU A 188 -1.60 12.97 20.28
CA LEU A 188 -2.82 12.25 19.91
C LEU A 188 -2.69 11.58 18.54
N LEU A 189 -2.16 12.29 17.55
CA LEU A 189 -1.93 11.75 16.22
C LEU A 189 -0.93 10.60 16.23
N SER A 190 0.14 10.71 17.01
CA SER A 190 1.10 9.63 17.18
C SER A 190 0.47 8.37 17.79
N ALA A 191 -0.39 8.54 18.80
CA ALA A 191 -1.14 7.45 19.42
C ALA A 191 -2.11 6.78 18.43
N PHE A 192 -2.85 7.57 17.65
CA PHE A 192 -3.73 7.05 16.59
C PHE A 192 -2.93 6.36 15.48
N SER A 193 -1.79 6.91 15.09
CA SER A 193 -0.92 6.34 14.06
C SER A 193 -0.39 4.97 14.46
N SER A 194 0.13 4.86 15.68
CA SER A 194 0.65 3.60 16.23
C SER A 194 -0.47 2.55 16.35
N SER A 195 -1.64 2.98 16.83
CA SER A 195 -2.83 2.13 16.92
C SER A 195 -3.30 1.66 15.53
N SER A 196 -3.27 2.54 14.53
CA SER A 196 -3.63 2.22 13.15
C SER A 196 -2.71 1.19 12.53
N LEU A 197 -1.40 1.30 12.78
CA LEU A 197 -0.41 0.36 12.26
C LEU A 197 -0.62 -1.03 12.86
N MET A 198 -0.78 -1.13 14.18
CA MET A 198 -1.05 -2.40 14.87
C MET A 198 -2.38 -3.03 14.42
N LEU A 199 -3.47 -2.27 14.50
CA LEU A 199 -4.80 -2.75 14.13
C LEU A 199 -4.88 -3.08 12.63
N GLY A 200 -4.24 -2.27 11.79
CA GLY A 200 -4.14 -2.47 10.36
C GLY A 200 -3.47 -3.78 9.99
N LEU A 201 -2.35 -4.11 10.63
CA LEU A 201 -1.66 -5.39 10.42
C LEU A 201 -2.48 -6.60 10.90
N LEU A 202 -3.21 -6.47 12.01
CA LEU A 202 -4.17 -7.51 12.44
C LEU A 202 -5.28 -7.71 11.40
N CYS A 203 -5.91 -6.64 10.92
CA CYS A 203 -6.95 -6.71 9.89
C CYS A 203 -6.41 -7.20 8.53
N VAL A 204 -5.12 -7.02 8.22
CA VAL A 204 -4.53 -7.65 7.02
C VAL A 204 -4.59 -9.17 7.13
N GLY A 205 -4.44 -9.74 8.33
CA GLY A 205 -4.57 -11.18 8.57
C GLY A 205 -5.97 -11.72 8.30
N THR A 206 -7.02 -10.95 8.58
CA THR A 206 -8.41 -11.37 8.36
C THR A 206 -8.81 -11.33 6.88
N ALA A 207 -8.06 -10.59 6.05
CA ALA A 207 -8.27 -10.55 4.61
C ALA A 207 -7.91 -11.88 3.91
N ILE A 208 -7.23 -12.81 4.59
CA ILE A 208 -6.84 -14.11 4.03
C ILE A 208 -8.07 -15.03 3.98
N GLN A 209 -8.62 -15.20 2.78
CA GLN A 209 -9.84 -15.98 2.52
C GLN A 209 -9.55 -17.14 1.56
N PHE A 210 -9.24 -18.32 2.10
CA PHE A 210 -8.89 -19.50 1.29
C PHE A 210 -10.02 -19.99 0.38
N THR A 211 -11.28 -19.82 0.79
CA THR A 211 -12.45 -20.22 0.00
C THR A 211 -12.54 -19.42 -1.29
N THR A 212 -12.46 -18.09 -1.20
CA THR A 212 -12.45 -17.17 -2.34
C THR A 212 -11.21 -17.37 -3.22
N LEU A 213 -10.05 -17.64 -2.60
CA LEU A 213 -8.80 -17.88 -3.31
C LEU A 213 -8.88 -19.11 -4.23
N LYS A 214 -9.54 -20.19 -3.82
CA LYS A 214 -9.70 -21.39 -4.67
C LYS A 214 -10.40 -21.08 -6.00
N TYR A 215 -11.40 -20.19 -5.99
CA TYR A 215 -12.14 -19.82 -7.19
C TYR A 215 -11.33 -18.92 -8.14
N TYR A 216 -10.49 -18.03 -7.60
CA TYR A 216 -9.68 -17.09 -8.39
C TYR A 216 -8.21 -17.46 -8.50
N LEU A 217 -7.82 -18.69 -8.13
CA LEU A 217 -6.43 -19.11 -7.91
C LEU A 217 -5.49 -18.69 -9.05
N LYS A 218 -5.83 -19.04 -10.30
CA LYS A 218 -4.99 -18.74 -11.47
C LYS A 218 -4.80 -17.23 -11.66
N LYS A 219 -5.89 -16.44 -11.57
CA LYS A 219 -5.84 -14.99 -11.75
C LYS A 219 -5.02 -14.34 -10.63
N SER A 220 -5.34 -14.66 -9.37
CA SER A 220 -4.63 -14.12 -8.21
C SER A 220 -3.16 -14.50 -8.22
N PHE A 221 -2.80 -15.72 -8.60
CA PHE A 221 -1.40 -16.14 -8.73
C PHE A 221 -0.62 -15.30 -9.76
N ILE A 222 -1.17 -15.13 -10.96
CA ILE A 222 -0.53 -14.34 -12.03
C ILE A 222 -0.35 -12.89 -11.58
N ILE A 223 -1.38 -12.27 -11.00
CA ILE A 223 -1.30 -10.90 -10.50
C ILE A 223 -0.26 -10.78 -9.40
N SER A 224 -0.18 -11.77 -8.49
CA SER A 224 0.84 -11.81 -7.44
C SER A 224 2.26 -11.95 -8.00
N LEU A 225 2.48 -12.78 -9.01
CA LEU A 225 3.78 -12.88 -9.67
C LEU A 225 4.19 -11.55 -10.31
N ILE A 226 3.25 -10.87 -10.95
CA ILE A 226 3.51 -9.55 -11.54
C ILE A 226 3.86 -8.55 -10.43
N ARG A 227 3.08 -8.49 -9.34
CA ARG A 227 3.31 -7.54 -8.24
C ARG A 227 4.60 -7.79 -7.48
N LEU A 228 4.89 -9.05 -7.13
CA LEU A 228 5.94 -9.40 -6.19
C LEU A 228 7.28 -9.74 -6.86
N LEU A 229 7.29 -9.98 -8.17
CA LEU A 229 8.52 -10.29 -8.93
C LEU A 229 8.73 -9.36 -10.11
N VAL A 230 7.76 -9.28 -11.03
CA VAL A 230 7.95 -8.52 -12.29
C VAL A 230 8.12 -7.03 -12.03
N ILE A 231 7.30 -6.44 -11.16
CA ILE A 231 7.37 -5.01 -10.84
C ILE A 231 8.68 -4.66 -10.11
N PRO A 232 9.11 -5.37 -9.05
CA PRO A 232 10.43 -5.15 -8.46
C PRO A 232 11.58 -5.32 -9.46
N LEU A 233 11.52 -6.30 -10.36
CA LEU A 233 12.55 -6.50 -11.38
C LEU A 233 12.56 -5.34 -12.39
N LEU A 234 11.39 -4.89 -12.84
CA LEU A 234 11.27 -3.73 -13.71
C LEU A 234 11.84 -2.48 -13.04
N ALA A 235 11.53 -2.27 -11.76
CA ALA A 235 12.06 -1.16 -10.98
C ALA A 235 13.59 -1.24 -10.90
N PHE A 236 14.16 -2.42 -10.61
CA PHE A 236 15.60 -2.63 -10.57
C PHE A 236 16.29 -2.28 -11.89
N ILE A 237 15.72 -2.71 -13.02
CA ILE A 237 16.24 -2.41 -14.36
C ILE A 237 16.16 -0.91 -14.64
N MET A 238 15.02 -0.28 -14.35
CA MET A 238 14.83 1.15 -14.60
C MET A 238 15.74 2.02 -13.73
N MET A 239 16.04 1.60 -12.50
CA MET A 239 16.97 2.33 -11.63
C MET A 239 18.39 2.39 -12.20
N GLN A 240 18.82 1.43 -13.03
CA GLN A 240 20.14 1.48 -13.68
C GLN A 240 20.27 2.68 -14.65
N LEU A 241 19.15 3.27 -15.07
CA LEU A 241 19.13 4.49 -15.90
C LEU A 241 19.34 5.77 -15.07
N PHE A 242 19.34 5.66 -13.75
CA PHE A 242 19.49 6.77 -12.81
C PHE A 242 20.73 6.55 -11.94
N ALA A 243 21.41 7.63 -11.57
CA ALA A 243 22.54 7.59 -10.65
C ALA A 243 22.06 7.70 -9.19
N PHE A 244 21.30 6.71 -8.72
CA PHE A 244 20.85 6.66 -7.32
C PHE A 244 21.93 6.09 -6.41
N ASP A 245 22.03 6.63 -5.20
CA ASP A 245 22.85 6.05 -4.14
C ASP A 245 22.24 4.73 -3.61
N ALA A 246 23.02 4.00 -2.82
CA ALA A 246 22.61 2.72 -2.25
C ALA A 246 21.34 2.86 -1.39
N SER A 247 21.23 3.93 -0.61
CA SER A 247 20.11 4.17 0.29
C SER A 247 18.79 4.34 -0.47
N ALA A 248 18.80 5.11 -1.55
CA ALA A 248 17.65 5.28 -2.44
C ALA A 248 17.28 3.99 -3.15
N VAL A 249 18.26 3.24 -3.67
CA VAL A 249 18.00 1.95 -4.33
C VAL A 249 17.32 0.98 -3.38
N ILE A 250 17.81 0.84 -2.15
CA ILE A 250 17.20 -0.04 -1.13
C ILE A 250 15.77 0.41 -0.84
N ALA A 251 15.54 1.71 -0.58
CA ALA A 251 14.21 2.23 -0.26
C ALA A 251 13.20 2.01 -1.40
N ILE A 252 13.60 2.24 -2.66
CA ILE A 252 12.76 2.01 -3.84
C ILE A 252 12.44 0.51 -4.00
N MET A 253 13.45 -0.35 -3.86
CA MET A 253 13.24 -1.79 -3.99
C MET A 253 12.30 -2.31 -2.90
N ILE A 254 12.43 -1.84 -1.66
CA ILE A 254 11.48 -2.14 -0.59
C ILE A 254 10.08 -1.71 -1.01
N PHE A 255 9.91 -0.46 -1.44
CA PHE A 255 8.61 0.10 -1.85
C PHE A 255 7.89 -0.76 -2.91
N PHE A 256 8.59 -1.15 -3.98
CA PHE A 256 8.00 -1.96 -5.05
C PHE A 256 7.72 -3.41 -4.64
N SER A 257 8.39 -3.91 -3.59
CA SER A 257 8.25 -5.28 -3.09
C SER A 257 7.09 -5.47 -2.13
N ILE A 258 6.49 -4.38 -1.63
CA ILE A 258 5.34 -4.43 -0.71
C ILE A 258 4.11 -4.99 -1.45
N PRO A 259 3.34 -5.93 -0.89
CA PRO A 259 2.10 -6.44 -1.49
C PRO A 259 1.00 -5.38 -1.53
N THR A 260 -0.14 -5.71 -2.12
CA THR A 260 -1.30 -4.84 -2.20
C THR A 260 -1.89 -4.52 -0.83
N ALA A 261 -2.40 -3.30 -0.68
CA ALA A 261 -3.09 -2.86 0.52
C ALA A 261 -4.38 -3.65 0.78
N SER A 262 -4.60 -4.09 2.03
CA SER A 262 -5.88 -4.68 2.46
C SER A 262 -7.07 -3.72 2.25
N SER A 263 -6.84 -2.41 2.38
CA SER A 263 -7.86 -1.37 2.14
C SER A 263 -8.43 -1.37 0.71
N ALA A 264 -7.76 -2.02 -0.24
CA ALA A 264 -8.26 -2.20 -1.61
C ALA A 264 -9.57 -3.01 -1.63
N TYR A 265 -9.77 -3.94 -0.68
CA TYR A 265 -11.00 -4.74 -0.58
C TYR A 265 -12.23 -3.86 -0.31
N ILE A 266 -12.17 -3.05 0.76
CA ILE A 266 -13.26 -2.14 1.15
C ILE A 266 -13.56 -1.18 0.00
N LEU A 267 -12.53 -0.58 -0.60
CA LEU A 267 -12.71 0.37 -1.70
C LEU A 267 -13.38 -0.29 -2.92
N THR A 268 -12.95 -1.50 -3.27
CA THR A 268 -13.54 -2.28 -4.38
C THR A 268 -15.00 -2.61 -4.10
N LYS A 269 -15.33 -3.01 -2.87
CA LYS A 269 -16.70 -3.30 -2.44
C LYS A 269 -17.60 -2.06 -2.49
N LEU A 270 -17.10 -0.91 -2.01
CA LEU A 270 -17.85 0.36 -2.00
C LEU A 270 -18.12 0.90 -3.41
N LEU A 271 -17.23 0.62 -4.37
CA LEU A 271 -17.36 1.09 -5.76
C LEU A 271 -17.87 -0.01 -6.71
N ASN A 272 -18.47 -1.07 -6.18
CA ASN A 272 -19.09 -2.16 -6.96
C ASN A 272 -18.13 -2.87 -7.94
N GLY A 273 -16.85 -2.95 -7.61
CA GLY A 273 -15.88 -3.80 -8.32
C GLY A 273 -15.93 -5.26 -7.87
N ASP A 274 -15.11 -6.11 -8.50
CA ASP A 274 -14.99 -7.54 -8.15
C ASP A 274 -14.22 -7.73 -6.83
N TYR A 275 -14.91 -7.47 -5.71
CA TYR A 275 -14.33 -7.51 -4.37
C TYR A 275 -13.90 -8.93 -3.95
N GLN A 276 -14.47 -9.98 -4.56
CA GLN A 276 -14.05 -11.36 -4.33
C GLN A 276 -12.70 -11.65 -4.98
N LEU A 277 -12.49 -11.23 -6.24
CA LEU A 277 -11.18 -11.31 -6.88
C LEU A 277 -10.13 -10.47 -6.13
N MET A 278 -10.52 -9.30 -5.61
CA MET A 278 -9.65 -8.48 -4.78
C MET A 278 -9.25 -9.19 -3.49
N ALA A 279 -10.21 -9.77 -2.76
CA ALA A 279 -9.94 -10.56 -1.54
C ALA A 279 -9.00 -11.74 -1.81
N ALA A 280 -9.24 -12.49 -2.88
CA ALA A 280 -8.36 -13.59 -3.30
C ALA A 280 -6.94 -13.10 -3.61
N THR A 281 -6.81 -11.97 -4.31
CA THR A 281 -5.51 -11.41 -4.68
C THR A 281 -4.74 -10.90 -3.47
N ILE A 282 -5.40 -10.18 -2.55
CA ILE A 282 -4.81 -9.75 -1.28
C ILE A 282 -4.35 -10.98 -0.48
N SER A 283 -5.20 -12.01 -0.36
CA SER A 283 -4.85 -13.25 0.34
C SER A 283 -3.58 -13.88 -0.22
N MET A 284 -3.52 -14.02 -1.55
CA MET A 284 -2.39 -14.63 -2.25
C MET A 284 -1.11 -13.80 -2.07
N GLN A 285 -1.20 -12.48 -2.25
CA GLN A 285 -0.05 -11.60 -2.11
C GLN A 285 0.44 -11.51 -0.68
N THR A 286 -0.44 -11.47 0.33
CA THR A 286 -0.04 -11.46 1.74
C THR A 286 0.82 -12.69 2.05
N VAL A 287 0.37 -13.89 1.67
CA VAL A 287 1.11 -15.14 1.90
C VAL A 287 2.43 -15.16 1.14
N LEU A 288 2.41 -14.84 -0.16
CA LEU A 288 3.63 -14.86 -0.99
C LEU A 288 4.63 -13.75 -0.60
N SER A 289 4.14 -12.62 -0.07
CA SER A 289 4.98 -11.49 0.30
C SER A 289 5.95 -11.80 1.42
N VAL A 290 5.60 -12.73 2.32
CA VAL A 290 6.49 -13.19 3.39
C VAL A 290 7.81 -13.70 2.80
N PHE A 291 7.71 -14.51 1.75
CA PHE A 291 8.86 -15.09 1.07
C PHE A 291 9.53 -14.09 0.12
N SER A 292 8.75 -13.33 -0.66
CA SER A 292 9.32 -12.39 -1.63
C SER A 292 10.05 -11.23 -0.95
N LEU A 293 9.52 -10.69 0.14
CA LEU A 293 10.20 -9.63 0.91
C LEU A 293 11.46 -10.18 1.58
N ALA A 294 11.41 -11.37 2.18
CA ALA A 294 12.59 -11.99 2.76
C ALA A 294 13.70 -12.19 1.73
N LEU A 295 13.35 -12.64 0.52
CA LEU A 295 14.29 -12.80 -0.59
C LEU A 295 14.88 -11.46 -1.03
N ILE A 296 14.05 -10.46 -1.35
CA ILE A 296 14.50 -9.18 -1.87
C ILE A 296 15.36 -8.44 -0.84
N LEU A 297 14.94 -8.41 0.42
CA LEU A 297 15.73 -7.80 1.49
C LEU A 297 17.07 -8.52 1.68
N SER A 298 17.11 -9.85 1.54
CA SER A 298 18.37 -10.61 1.61
C SER A 298 19.30 -10.29 0.43
N LEU A 299 18.76 -10.13 -0.78
CA LEU A 299 19.55 -9.71 -1.94
C LEU A 299 20.09 -8.29 -1.78
N LEU A 300 19.25 -7.34 -1.33
CA LEU A 300 19.66 -5.97 -1.07
C LEU A 300 20.77 -5.91 -0.02
N GLN A 301 20.61 -6.65 1.07
CA GLN A 301 21.62 -6.76 2.11
C GLN A 301 22.93 -7.36 1.58
N TYR A 302 22.89 -8.28 0.63
CA TYR A 302 24.10 -8.88 0.06
C TYR A 302 24.85 -7.93 -0.89
N PHE A 303 24.12 -7.15 -1.70
CA PHE A 303 24.72 -6.29 -2.72
C PHE A 303 25.03 -4.86 -2.25
N TYR A 304 24.39 -4.38 -1.19
CA TYR A 304 24.48 -2.99 -0.72
C TYR A 304 24.85 -2.87 0.77
N HIS A 305 25.47 -3.91 1.36
CA HIS A 305 26.17 -3.83 2.66
C HIS A 305 27.56 -3.20 2.49
#